data_AF-A0AAE0N9C8-F1
#
_entry.id   AF-A0AAE0N9C8-F1
#
_cell.length_a   1.000
_cell.length_b   1.000
_cell.length_c   1.000
_cell.angle_alpha   90.00
_cell.angle_beta   90.00
_cell.angle_gamma   90.00
#
_symmetry.space_group_name_H-M   'P 1'
#
loop_
_entity.id
_entity.type
_entity.pdbx_description
1 polymer ?
#
loop_
_entity_poly.entity_id
_entity_poly.type
_entity_poly.pdbx_seq_one_letter_code
_entity_poly.pdbx_strand_id
1 'polypeptide(L)'
;DTDRCRDLSRQLEIEVSPGQFICGHTPMREFADRYGTVLVVGGEGETCRDVAESYGFRDVITPGDILKANAHTAPFRKLTESEHKNSRDLLAHGVNMSDIVVEAIFVFADSRDWASDLQIILDIAQSKGGRLETRSETFDEGPPIYFSHNDVLWSSAHEHARLGMGALRRIVETVFEDTSGGRKLHTHVFGKPQVSTFEFATRLLGQWRMAQHGLEEGGEPPATVYFVGDTPESDIRGTNAMDAKSANEWYSILVKTGVYQAGTEPRYKPRRLVDTVLDAVNHGIRREMAKLGSRKSTGGRLLPVNDAALRALAEERTPNFVSKAGPFSEP
;
A
#
# COMPACT_ATOMS: atom_id res chain seq x y z
N ASP A 1 -2.06 -9.93 2.36
CA ASP A 1 -1.75 -9.31 3.66
C ASP A 1 -1.44 -10.33 4.75
N THR A 2 -2.25 -11.37 4.93
CA THR A 2 -2.07 -12.42 5.95
C THR A 2 -0.70 -13.11 5.91
N ASP A 3 -0.24 -13.59 4.76
CA ASP A 3 1.05 -14.30 4.69
C ASP A 3 2.22 -13.37 5.02
N ARG A 4 2.13 -12.10 4.63
CA ARG A 4 3.12 -11.09 5.01
C ARG A 4 3.13 -10.84 6.50
N CYS A 5 1.96 -10.83 7.15
CA CYS A 5 1.83 -10.72 8.59
C CYS A 5 2.44 -11.94 9.30
N ARG A 6 2.20 -13.16 8.81
CA ARG A 6 2.81 -14.40 9.34
C ARG A 6 4.33 -14.37 9.21
N ASP A 7 4.86 -13.96 8.06
CA ASP A 7 6.29 -13.83 7.82
C ASP A 7 6.94 -12.80 8.75
N LEU A 8 6.33 -11.62 8.88
CA LEU A 8 6.79 -10.59 9.81
C LEU A 8 6.72 -11.07 11.25
N SER A 9 5.67 -11.79 11.63
CA SER A 9 5.53 -12.31 12.99
C SER A 9 6.64 -13.28 13.33
N ARG A 10 7.00 -14.16 12.39
CA ARG A 10 8.13 -15.09 12.53
C ARG A 10 9.47 -14.37 12.61
N GLN A 11 9.69 -13.33 11.79
CA GLN A 11 10.96 -12.59 11.77
C GLN A 11 11.17 -11.72 13.01
N LEU A 12 10.09 -11.13 13.54
CA LEU A 12 10.12 -10.21 14.67
C LEU A 12 9.85 -10.89 16.01
N GLU A 13 9.53 -12.19 16.00
CA GLU A 13 9.16 -12.99 17.18
C GLU A 13 8.02 -12.36 18.01
N ILE A 14 7.11 -11.66 17.33
CA ILE A 14 5.91 -11.02 17.91
C ILE A 14 4.74 -11.15 16.95
N GLU A 15 3.53 -11.34 17.46
CA GLU A 15 2.34 -11.38 16.60
C GLU A 15 2.11 -10.02 15.91
N VAL A 16 2.04 -10.05 14.58
CA VAL A 16 1.62 -8.93 13.74
C VAL A 16 0.26 -9.28 13.14
N SER A 17 -0.79 -8.58 13.56
CA SER A 17 -2.15 -8.80 13.03
C SER A 17 -2.31 -8.13 11.65
N PRO A 18 -3.15 -8.68 10.74
CA PRO A 18 -3.57 -7.98 9.53
C PRO A 18 -4.17 -6.59 9.79
N GLY A 19 -4.78 -6.36 10.96
CA GLY A 19 -5.26 -5.03 11.36
C GLY A 19 -4.16 -3.99 11.62
N GLN A 20 -2.90 -4.43 11.72
CA GLN A 20 -1.71 -3.57 11.92
C GLN A 20 -0.92 -3.38 10.62
N PHE A 21 -1.33 -4.02 9.53
CA PHE A 21 -0.55 -4.07 8.30
C PHE A 21 -1.29 -3.39 7.15
N ILE A 22 -0.62 -2.45 6.48
CA ILE A 22 -1.17 -1.72 5.34
C ILE A 22 -0.18 -1.84 4.19
N CYS A 23 -0.54 -2.62 3.19
CA CYS A 23 0.08 -2.61 1.85
C CYS A 23 -0.42 -1.42 1.03
N GLY A 24 0.32 -1.05 -0.01
CA GLY A 24 -0.08 0.01 -0.95
C GLY A 24 -1.46 -0.22 -1.58
N HIS A 25 -1.84 -1.48 -1.82
CA HIS A 25 -3.13 -1.87 -2.40
C HIS A 25 -4.27 -1.97 -1.39
N THR A 26 -4.00 -1.95 -0.07
CA THR A 26 -5.05 -2.09 0.96
C THR A 26 -6.16 -1.04 0.85
N PRO A 27 -5.87 0.26 0.58
CA PRO A 27 -6.93 1.25 0.36
C PRO A 27 -7.80 0.97 -0.85
N MET A 28 -7.31 0.19 -1.83
CA MET A 28 -8.06 -0.14 -3.04
C MET A 28 -9.26 -1.06 -2.75
N ARG A 29 -9.31 -1.70 -1.57
CA ARG A 29 -10.50 -2.46 -1.14
C ARG A 29 -11.79 -1.63 -1.15
N GLU A 30 -11.68 -0.31 -0.98
CA GLU A 30 -12.83 0.61 -1.00
C GLU A 30 -13.47 0.75 -2.39
N PHE A 31 -12.85 0.17 -3.43
CA PHE A 31 -13.37 0.17 -4.80
C PHE A 31 -14.04 -1.15 -5.20
N ALA A 32 -14.04 -2.17 -4.34
CA ALA A 32 -14.61 -3.48 -4.63
C ALA A 32 -16.09 -3.41 -5.04
N ASP A 33 -16.87 -2.55 -4.37
CA ASP A 33 -18.29 -2.35 -4.68
C ASP A 33 -18.53 -1.39 -5.87
N ARG A 34 -17.49 -0.68 -6.32
CA ARG A 34 -17.59 0.35 -7.36
C ARG A 34 -17.47 -0.23 -8.77
N TYR A 35 -16.70 -1.30 -8.93
CA TYR A 35 -16.39 -1.87 -10.23
C TYR A 35 -16.80 -3.34 -10.29
N GLY A 36 -17.42 -3.75 -11.40
CA GLY A 36 -17.79 -5.14 -11.68
C GLY A 36 -16.56 -5.96 -12.07
N THR A 37 -16.13 -5.79 -13.32
CA THR A 37 -14.97 -6.47 -13.92
C THR A 37 -13.74 -5.57 -13.86
N VAL A 38 -12.64 -6.08 -13.31
CA VAL A 38 -11.39 -5.33 -13.11
C VAL A 38 -10.18 -6.11 -13.60
N LEU A 39 -9.18 -5.41 -14.15
CA LEU A 39 -7.86 -5.99 -14.38
C LEU A 39 -6.99 -5.74 -13.15
N VAL A 40 -6.41 -6.79 -12.57
CA VAL A 40 -5.42 -6.70 -11.50
C VAL A 40 -4.05 -7.12 -12.02
N VAL A 41 -3.08 -6.21 -11.90
CA VAL A 41 -1.71 -6.38 -12.41
C VAL A 41 -0.70 -6.48 -11.26
N GLY A 42 0.29 -7.35 -11.44
CA GLY A 42 1.46 -7.47 -10.59
C GLY A 42 1.46 -8.70 -9.68
N GLY A 43 2.56 -8.84 -8.93
CA GLY A 43 2.76 -9.95 -7.99
C GLY A 43 3.28 -11.22 -8.65
N GLU A 44 3.36 -12.29 -7.87
CA GLU A 44 3.81 -13.61 -8.32
C GLU A 44 2.62 -14.55 -8.46
N GLY A 45 2.51 -15.23 -9.60
CA GLY A 45 1.38 -16.10 -9.89
C GLY A 45 0.04 -15.36 -9.74
N GLU A 46 -0.91 -16.00 -9.05
CA GLU A 46 -2.27 -15.48 -8.86
C GLU A 46 -2.45 -14.70 -7.55
N THR A 47 -1.39 -14.45 -6.78
CA THR A 47 -1.51 -13.85 -5.44
C THR A 47 -2.24 -12.51 -5.45
N CYS A 48 -2.04 -11.66 -6.46
CA CYS A 48 -2.78 -10.39 -6.52
C CYS A 48 -4.26 -10.58 -6.83
N ARG A 49 -4.64 -11.63 -7.57
CA ARG A 49 -6.05 -12.00 -7.78
C ARG A 49 -6.68 -12.41 -6.46
N ASP A 50 -6.05 -13.32 -5.73
CA ASP A 50 -6.55 -13.82 -4.45
C ASP A 50 -6.74 -12.67 -3.45
N VAL A 51 -5.80 -11.72 -3.42
CA VAL A 51 -5.91 -10.52 -2.59
C VAL A 51 -7.09 -9.64 -3.04
N ALA A 52 -7.26 -9.39 -4.34
CA ALA A 52 -8.38 -8.60 -4.84
C ALA A 52 -9.74 -9.26 -4.53
N GLU A 53 -9.86 -10.57 -4.72
CA GLU A 53 -11.08 -11.31 -4.38
C GLU A 53 -11.35 -11.30 -2.86
N SER A 54 -10.30 -11.37 -2.03
CA SER A 54 -10.42 -11.22 -0.57
C SER A 54 -10.90 -9.82 -0.14
N TYR A 55 -10.67 -8.80 -0.97
CA TYR A 55 -11.20 -7.45 -0.77
C TYR A 55 -12.65 -7.29 -1.25
N GLY A 56 -13.21 -8.29 -1.93
CA GLY A 56 -14.59 -8.29 -2.42
C GLY A 56 -14.75 -7.96 -3.90
N PHE A 57 -13.66 -7.80 -4.67
CA PHE A 57 -13.78 -7.67 -6.12
C PHE A 57 -14.37 -8.95 -6.70
N ARG A 58 -15.40 -8.81 -7.56
CA ARG A 58 -16.23 -9.94 -8.00
C ARG A 58 -15.66 -10.64 -9.23
N ASP A 59 -15.33 -9.86 -10.26
CA ASP A 59 -14.79 -10.39 -11.51
C ASP A 59 -13.39 -9.81 -11.74
N VAL A 60 -12.39 -10.56 -11.28
CA VAL A 60 -10.99 -10.18 -11.36
C VAL A 60 -10.34 -10.91 -12.52
N ILE A 61 -9.80 -10.14 -13.47
CA ILE A 61 -8.98 -10.59 -14.60
C ILE A 61 -7.52 -10.30 -14.30
N THR A 62 -6.60 -11.16 -14.75
CA THR A 62 -5.15 -10.90 -14.71
C THR A 62 -4.56 -10.84 -16.12
N PRO A 63 -3.33 -10.30 -16.28
CA PRO A 63 -2.62 -10.36 -17.55
C PRO A 63 -2.50 -11.78 -18.13
N GLY A 64 -2.34 -12.78 -17.26
CA GLY A 64 -2.28 -14.19 -17.66
C GLY A 64 -3.56 -14.66 -18.36
N ASP A 65 -4.73 -14.24 -17.90
CA ASP A 65 -6.03 -14.59 -18.50
C ASP A 65 -6.14 -14.06 -19.93
N ILE A 66 -5.72 -12.81 -20.14
CA ILE A 66 -5.73 -12.15 -21.46
C ILE A 66 -4.76 -12.85 -22.41
N LEU A 67 -3.55 -13.18 -21.93
CA LEU A 67 -2.54 -13.89 -22.73
C LEU A 67 -2.96 -15.33 -23.06
N LYS A 68 -3.71 -15.98 -22.17
CA LYS A 68 -4.26 -17.31 -22.42
C LYS A 68 -5.35 -17.27 -23.50
N ALA A 69 -6.22 -16.26 -23.45
CA ALA A 69 -7.27 -16.08 -24.45
C ALA A 69 -6.71 -15.66 -25.82
N ASN A 70 -5.72 -14.77 -25.83
CA ASN A 70 -5.06 -14.32 -27.05
C ASN A 70 -3.55 -14.08 -26.83
N ALA A 71 -2.75 -15.10 -27.15
CA ALA A 71 -1.30 -15.05 -27.02
C ALA A 71 -0.62 -14.02 -27.93
N HIS A 72 -1.31 -13.49 -28.95
CA HIS A 72 -0.77 -12.43 -29.81
C HIS A 72 -0.78 -11.05 -29.14
N THR A 73 -1.47 -10.90 -28.01
CA THR A 73 -1.49 -9.64 -27.24
C THR A 73 -0.08 -9.21 -26.82
N ALA A 74 0.79 -10.15 -26.42
CA ALA A 74 2.19 -9.86 -26.12
C ALA A 74 3.11 -10.72 -27.00
N PRO A 75 3.69 -10.17 -28.08
CA PRO A 75 4.41 -10.96 -29.09
C PRO A 75 5.75 -11.53 -28.61
N PHE A 76 6.29 -11.02 -27.51
CA PHE A 76 7.65 -11.33 -27.03
C PHE A 76 7.68 -12.39 -25.93
N ARG A 77 6.53 -12.93 -25.54
CA ARG A 77 6.43 -13.90 -24.44
C ARG A 77 5.39 -14.96 -24.73
N LYS A 78 5.60 -16.14 -24.11
CA LYS A 78 4.57 -17.15 -23.93
C LYS A 78 4.40 -17.42 -22.43
N LEU A 79 3.18 -17.74 -22.03
CA LEU A 79 2.92 -18.24 -20.68
C LEU A 79 3.69 -19.55 -20.46
N THR A 80 4.27 -19.69 -19.28
CA THR A 80 4.76 -21.00 -18.83
C THR A 80 3.59 -21.96 -18.61
N GLU A 81 3.87 -23.26 -18.51
CA GLU A 81 2.81 -24.26 -18.26
C GLU A 81 2.04 -23.99 -16.96
N SER A 82 2.73 -23.56 -15.90
CA SER A 82 2.09 -23.21 -14.64
C SER A 82 1.21 -21.97 -14.77
N GLU A 83 1.69 -20.91 -15.42
CA GLU A 83 0.92 -19.68 -15.65
C GLU A 83 -0.30 -19.95 -16.51
N HIS A 84 -0.16 -20.73 -17.57
CA HIS A 84 -1.28 -21.12 -18.43
C HIS A 84 -2.33 -21.95 -17.68
N LYS A 85 -1.90 -22.86 -16.81
CA LYS A 85 -2.79 -23.67 -15.96
C LYS A 85 -3.55 -22.81 -14.95
N ASN A 86 -2.87 -21.83 -14.35
CA ASN A 86 -3.45 -20.98 -13.31
C ASN A 86 -4.34 -19.86 -13.88
N SER A 87 -4.08 -19.41 -15.10
CA SER A 87 -4.89 -18.38 -15.78
C SER A 87 -6.29 -18.91 -16.10
N ARG A 88 -7.31 -18.07 -15.88
CA ARG A 88 -8.71 -18.33 -16.22
C ARG A 88 -8.91 -18.35 -17.74
N ASP A 89 -9.84 -19.17 -18.19
CA ASP A 89 -10.27 -19.21 -19.58
C ASP A 89 -11.39 -18.18 -19.79
N LEU A 90 -11.04 -17.01 -20.31
CA LEU A 90 -12.00 -15.92 -20.57
C LEU A 90 -13.00 -16.24 -21.68
N LEU A 91 -12.69 -17.23 -22.54
CA LEU A 91 -13.53 -17.61 -23.67
C LEU A 91 -14.44 -18.80 -23.33
N ALA A 92 -14.43 -19.23 -22.07
CA ALA A 92 -15.33 -20.25 -21.57
C ALA A 92 -16.79 -19.86 -21.88
N HIS A 93 -17.61 -20.88 -22.16
CA HIS A 93 -19.04 -20.70 -22.48
C HIS A 93 -19.35 -19.87 -23.75
N GLY A 94 -18.37 -19.70 -24.65
CA GLY A 94 -18.58 -19.03 -25.94
C GLY A 94 -18.57 -17.51 -25.87
N VAL A 95 -18.01 -16.94 -24.81
CA VAL A 95 -17.73 -15.51 -24.67
C VAL A 95 -16.60 -15.12 -25.63
N ASN A 96 -16.72 -13.99 -26.31
CA ASN A 96 -15.60 -13.42 -27.08
C ASN A 96 -14.85 -12.40 -26.23
N MET A 97 -13.55 -12.20 -26.51
CA MET A 97 -12.78 -11.13 -25.86
C MET A 97 -13.49 -9.78 -25.94
N SER A 98 -14.04 -9.44 -27.10
CA SER A 98 -14.75 -8.17 -27.34
C SER A 98 -16.06 -8.00 -26.57
N ASP A 99 -16.58 -9.05 -25.93
CA ASP A 99 -17.73 -8.97 -25.03
C ASP A 99 -17.33 -8.48 -23.62
N ILE A 100 -16.05 -8.60 -23.26
CA ILE A 100 -15.51 -8.28 -21.94
C ILE A 100 -15.21 -6.79 -21.83
N VAL A 101 -15.70 -6.16 -20.75
CA VAL A 101 -15.48 -4.75 -20.44
C VAL A 101 -14.74 -4.64 -19.11
N VAL A 102 -13.52 -4.12 -19.15
CA VAL A 102 -12.73 -3.85 -17.95
C VAL A 102 -13.07 -2.46 -17.45
N GLU A 103 -13.72 -2.36 -16.28
CA GLU A 103 -14.20 -1.09 -15.73
C GLU A 103 -13.11 -0.30 -15.00
N ALA A 104 -12.05 -0.95 -14.54
CA ALA A 104 -10.89 -0.34 -13.91
C ALA A 104 -9.65 -1.24 -13.98
N ILE A 105 -8.47 -0.64 -14.01
CA ILE A 105 -7.19 -1.32 -13.89
C ILE A 105 -6.57 -1.01 -12.52
N PHE A 106 -6.17 -2.04 -11.79
CA PHE A 106 -5.49 -1.93 -10.52
C PHE A 106 -4.11 -2.58 -10.59
N VAL A 107 -3.06 -1.79 -10.45
CA VAL A 107 -1.68 -2.27 -10.32
C VAL A 107 -1.39 -2.43 -8.82
N PHE A 108 -1.58 -3.65 -8.31
CA PHE A 108 -1.47 -3.95 -6.88
C PHE A 108 -0.02 -4.05 -6.43
N ALA A 109 0.83 -4.69 -7.23
CA ALA A 109 2.23 -4.91 -6.94
C ALA A 109 3.09 -4.73 -8.20
N ASP A 110 4.41 -4.74 -8.04
CA ASP A 110 5.33 -4.70 -9.17
C ASP A 110 5.08 -5.86 -10.15
N SER A 111 4.98 -5.52 -11.43
CA SER A 111 4.95 -6.48 -12.52
C SER A 111 6.27 -7.24 -12.58
N ARG A 112 6.18 -8.56 -12.84
CA ARG A 112 7.34 -9.43 -13.12
C ARG A 112 7.68 -9.50 -14.60
N ASP A 113 6.85 -8.93 -15.45
CA ASP A 113 7.04 -8.88 -16.90
C ASP A 113 6.44 -7.60 -17.48
N TRP A 114 7.26 -6.56 -17.48
CA TRP A 114 6.81 -5.23 -17.83
C TRP A 114 6.40 -5.12 -19.29
N ALA A 115 6.95 -5.92 -20.20
CA ALA A 115 6.63 -5.78 -21.62
C ALA A 115 5.17 -6.19 -21.91
N SER A 116 4.76 -7.37 -21.42
CA SER A 116 3.39 -7.86 -21.61
C SER A 116 2.39 -7.04 -20.81
N ASP A 117 2.69 -6.74 -19.55
CA ASP A 117 1.78 -5.98 -18.69
C ASP A 117 1.61 -4.54 -19.20
N LEU A 118 2.69 -3.89 -19.68
CA LEU A 118 2.61 -2.59 -20.33
C LEU A 118 1.69 -2.63 -21.56
N GLN A 119 1.87 -3.62 -22.45
CA GLN A 119 1.06 -3.76 -23.65
C GLN A 119 -0.43 -3.91 -23.31
N ILE A 120 -0.75 -4.79 -22.36
CA ILE A 120 -2.13 -5.03 -21.90
C ILE A 120 -2.74 -3.78 -21.26
N ILE A 121 -2.00 -3.09 -20.39
CA ILE A 121 -2.45 -1.84 -19.77
C ILE A 121 -2.74 -0.80 -20.85
N LEU A 122 -1.85 -0.65 -21.84
CA LEU A 122 -2.01 0.30 -22.93
C LEU A 122 -3.20 -0.03 -23.83
N ASP A 123 -3.41 -1.30 -24.16
CA ASP A 123 -4.54 -1.72 -25.01
C ASP A 123 -5.88 -1.41 -24.34
N ILE A 124 -6.00 -1.68 -23.03
CA ILE A 124 -7.21 -1.35 -22.27
C ILE A 124 -7.37 0.15 -22.10
N ALA A 125 -6.28 0.88 -21.79
CA ALA A 125 -6.32 2.34 -21.67
C ALA A 125 -6.73 3.04 -22.97
N GLN A 126 -6.43 2.43 -24.12
CA GLN A 126 -6.74 2.95 -25.45
C GLN A 126 -8.01 2.34 -26.05
N SER A 127 -8.77 1.56 -25.28
CA SER A 127 -9.99 0.90 -25.73
C SER A 127 -11.23 1.80 -25.67
N LYS A 128 -12.33 1.37 -26.30
CA LYS A 128 -13.64 2.03 -26.18
C LYS A 128 -14.31 1.61 -24.88
N GLY A 129 -14.19 2.43 -23.83
CA GLY A 129 -14.88 2.19 -22.56
C GLY A 129 -14.38 0.97 -21.79
N GLY A 130 -13.12 0.55 -21.98
CA GLY A 130 -12.56 -0.65 -21.34
C GLY A 130 -12.86 -1.96 -22.06
N ARG A 131 -13.56 -1.93 -23.20
CA ARG A 131 -13.91 -3.13 -23.97
C ARG A 131 -12.68 -3.71 -24.66
N LEU A 132 -12.35 -4.97 -24.37
CA LEU A 132 -11.17 -5.62 -24.98
C LEU A 132 -11.32 -5.71 -26.50
N GLU A 133 -10.18 -5.79 -27.20
CA GLU A 133 -10.09 -5.84 -28.68
C GLU A 133 -10.78 -4.66 -29.41
N THR A 134 -10.94 -3.53 -28.73
CA THR A 134 -11.39 -2.28 -29.34
C THR A 134 -10.35 -1.18 -29.23
N ARG A 135 -10.51 -0.14 -30.05
CA ARG A 135 -9.63 1.03 -30.08
C ARG A 135 -10.47 2.30 -30.08
N SER A 136 -10.28 3.15 -29.09
CA SER A 136 -10.85 4.50 -29.05
C SER A 136 -10.21 5.36 -30.15
N GLU A 137 -11.03 6.20 -30.79
CA GLU A 137 -10.55 7.17 -31.79
C GLU A 137 -10.00 8.44 -31.12
N THR A 138 -10.45 8.73 -29.90
CA THR A 138 -10.10 9.93 -29.13
C THR A 138 -9.06 9.68 -28.06
N PHE A 139 -8.90 8.42 -27.63
CA PHE A 139 -8.02 7.97 -26.55
C PHE A 139 -8.36 8.57 -25.17
N ASP A 140 -9.63 8.89 -24.93
CA ASP A 140 -10.14 9.42 -23.65
C ASP A 140 -11.27 8.58 -23.05
N GLU A 141 -11.60 7.45 -23.68
CA GLU A 141 -12.67 6.54 -23.26
C GLU A 141 -12.18 5.38 -22.36
N GLY A 142 -10.87 5.24 -22.17
CA GLY A 142 -10.29 4.15 -21.37
C GLY A 142 -10.72 4.20 -19.90
N PRO A 143 -10.69 3.05 -19.20
CA PRO A 143 -11.07 2.99 -17.79
C PRO A 143 -10.00 3.64 -16.89
N PRO A 144 -10.35 4.04 -15.66
CA PRO A 144 -9.38 4.57 -14.70
C PRO A 144 -8.33 3.52 -14.32
N ILE A 145 -7.10 4.01 -14.13
CA ILE A 145 -5.94 3.17 -13.77
C ILE A 145 -5.42 3.61 -12.41
N TYR A 146 -5.30 2.66 -11.49
CA TYR A 146 -4.89 2.87 -10.11
C TYR A 146 -3.58 2.14 -9.82
N PHE A 147 -2.58 2.86 -9.33
CA PHE A 147 -1.29 2.33 -8.89
C PHE A 147 -1.21 2.36 -7.36
N SER A 148 -0.71 1.28 -6.76
CA SER A 148 -0.70 1.11 -5.30
C SER A 148 0.34 1.99 -4.58
N HIS A 149 1.40 2.41 -5.29
CA HIS A 149 2.35 3.41 -4.83
C HIS A 149 3.05 4.13 -6.00
N ASN A 150 3.76 5.21 -5.71
CA ASN A 150 4.46 6.04 -6.71
C ASN A 150 5.99 5.90 -6.70
N ASP A 151 6.53 5.01 -5.87
CA ASP A 151 7.98 4.92 -5.67
C ASP A 151 8.67 4.41 -6.93
N VAL A 152 9.49 5.27 -7.54
CA VAL A 152 10.29 4.95 -8.74
C VAL A 152 11.46 4.06 -8.35
N LEU A 153 12.03 4.29 -7.17
CA LEU A 153 13.17 3.58 -6.63
C LEU A 153 12.82 3.04 -5.25
N TRP A 154 13.28 1.83 -4.94
CA TRP A 154 13.15 1.23 -3.61
C TRP A 154 14.44 0.49 -3.21
N SER A 155 14.62 0.31 -1.90
CA SER A 155 15.78 -0.39 -1.33
C SER A 155 15.53 -1.90 -1.30
N SER A 156 16.44 -2.68 -1.87
CA SER A 156 16.39 -4.15 -1.88
C SER A 156 17.67 -4.74 -1.28
N ALA A 157 17.86 -6.06 -1.36
CA ALA A 157 19.10 -6.71 -0.94
C ALA A 157 20.33 -6.32 -1.79
N HIS A 158 20.15 -5.57 -2.88
CA HIS A 158 21.24 -5.09 -3.71
C HIS A 158 21.84 -3.79 -3.17
N GLU A 159 23.15 -3.56 -3.39
CA GLU A 159 23.86 -2.32 -3.04
C GLU A 159 23.31 -1.02 -3.67
N HIS A 160 22.40 -1.12 -4.63
CA HIS A 160 21.85 0.01 -5.37
C HIS A 160 20.33 -0.10 -5.40
N ALA A 161 19.66 1.05 -5.33
CA ALA A 161 18.20 1.11 -5.40
C ALA A 161 17.68 0.48 -6.70
N ARG A 162 16.56 -0.23 -6.62
CA ARG A 162 15.93 -0.92 -7.75
C ARG A 162 14.71 -0.15 -8.21
N LEU A 163 14.36 -0.32 -9.49
CA LEU A 163 13.12 0.25 -10.02
C LEU A 163 11.91 -0.42 -9.34
N GLY A 164 10.90 0.39 -9.03
CA GLY A 164 9.60 -0.07 -8.54
C GLY A 164 8.46 0.44 -9.41
N MET A 165 7.24 0.30 -8.90
CA MET A 165 6.00 0.56 -9.63
C MET A 165 5.92 1.97 -10.22
N GLY A 166 6.50 2.97 -9.54
CA GLY A 166 6.54 4.34 -10.04
C GLY A 166 7.28 4.47 -11.37
N ALA A 167 8.23 3.60 -11.66
CA ALA A 167 8.89 3.54 -12.97
C ALA A 167 7.97 2.94 -14.04
N LEU A 168 7.29 1.82 -13.74
CA LEU A 168 6.29 1.24 -14.65
C LEU A 168 5.18 2.24 -14.98
N ARG A 169 4.64 2.94 -13.96
CA ARG A 169 3.65 4.01 -14.16
C ARG A 169 4.12 5.07 -15.14
N ARG A 170 5.36 5.58 -14.98
CA ARG A 170 5.94 6.59 -15.88
C ARG A 170 6.10 6.06 -17.31
N ILE A 171 6.44 4.78 -17.46
CA ILE A 171 6.53 4.14 -18.77
C ILE A 171 5.13 4.06 -19.40
N VAL A 172 4.11 3.63 -18.65
CA VAL A 172 2.71 3.60 -19.11
C VAL A 172 2.27 4.98 -19.59
N GLU A 173 2.46 6.03 -18.78
CA GLU A 173 2.05 7.39 -19.13
C GLU A 173 2.79 7.93 -20.37
N THR A 174 4.11 7.73 -20.44
CA THR A 174 4.93 8.18 -21.57
C THR A 174 4.57 7.44 -22.86
N VAL A 175 4.52 6.11 -22.81
CA VAL A 175 4.25 5.30 -24.01
C VAL A 175 2.82 5.49 -24.49
N PHE A 176 1.86 5.71 -23.58
CA PHE A 176 0.51 6.09 -23.97
C PHE A 176 0.52 7.40 -24.76
N GLU A 177 1.22 8.43 -24.29
CA GLU A 177 1.33 9.72 -24.98
C GLU A 177 1.94 9.57 -26.38
N ASP A 178 3.03 8.81 -26.48
CA ASP A 178 3.73 8.57 -27.74
C ASP A 178 2.85 7.79 -28.74
N THR A 179 1.99 6.89 -28.27
CA THR A 179 1.15 6.01 -29.11
C THR A 179 -0.26 6.53 -29.39
N SER A 180 -0.68 7.60 -28.71
CA SER A 180 -2.00 8.22 -28.84
C SER A 180 -1.99 9.56 -29.59
N GLY A 181 -0.86 9.92 -30.21
CA GLY A 181 -0.70 11.21 -30.88
C GLY A 181 -0.63 12.39 -29.91
N GLY A 182 -0.02 12.18 -28.73
CA GLY A 182 0.22 13.22 -27.73
C GLY A 182 -0.88 13.38 -26.68
N ARG A 183 -1.81 12.43 -26.54
CA ARG A 183 -2.83 12.48 -25.48
C ARG A 183 -2.22 12.12 -24.13
N LYS A 184 -2.67 12.78 -23.08
CA LYS A 184 -2.18 12.54 -21.71
C LYS A 184 -3.06 11.52 -21.03
N LEU A 185 -2.43 10.46 -20.52
CA LEU A 185 -3.08 9.51 -19.63
C LEU A 185 -2.99 10.01 -18.19
N HIS A 186 -4.14 10.15 -17.54
CA HIS A 186 -4.20 10.49 -16.13
C HIS A 186 -4.40 9.22 -15.30
N THR A 187 -3.39 8.89 -14.50
CA THR A 187 -3.43 7.73 -13.59
C THR A 187 -3.63 8.19 -12.14
N HIS A 188 -4.21 7.33 -11.32
CA HIS A 188 -4.41 7.56 -9.90
C HIS A 188 -3.36 6.80 -9.10
N VAL A 189 -2.80 7.42 -8.06
CA VAL A 189 -1.74 6.79 -7.27
C VAL A 189 -2.08 6.83 -5.79
N PHE A 190 -2.01 5.67 -5.17
CA PHE A 190 -2.12 5.47 -3.73
C PHE A 190 -0.74 5.47 -3.08
N GLY A 191 -0.71 5.17 -1.79
CA GLY A 191 0.52 5.13 -1.02
C GLY A 191 0.99 6.50 -0.59
N LYS A 192 2.12 6.51 0.09
CA LYS A 192 2.79 7.72 0.57
C LYS A 192 3.36 8.48 -0.65
N PRO A 193 3.42 9.83 -0.62
CA PRO A 193 3.12 10.74 0.47
C PRO A 193 1.66 11.25 0.47
N GLN A 194 0.71 10.57 -0.20
CA GLN A 194 -0.66 11.08 -0.32
C GLN A 194 -1.37 11.10 1.03
N VAL A 195 -1.97 12.24 1.40
CA VAL A 195 -2.68 12.42 2.68
C VAL A 195 -3.79 11.37 2.87
N SER A 196 -4.51 11.01 1.81
CA SER A 196 -5.57 9.99 1.85
C SER A 196 -5.07 8.63 2.35
N THR A 197 -3.83 8.26 2.06
CA THR A 197 -3.20 7.04 2.59
C THR A 197 -3.03 7.11 4.11
N PHE A 198 -2.65 8.28 4.64
CA PHE A 198 -2.49 8.50 6.07
C PHE A 198 -3.85 8.56 6.78
N GLU A 199 -4.87 9.16 6.16
CA GLU A 199 -6.26 9.14 6.65
C GLU A 199 -6.83 7.72 6.71
N PHE A 200 -6.58 6.89 5.69
CA PHE A 200 -6.91 5.46 5.70
C PHE A 200 -6.20 4.74 6.85
N ALA A 201 -4.89 4.96 7.01
CA ALA A 201 -4.13 4.37 8.10
C ALA A 201 -4.63 4.80 9.49
N THR A 202 -5.09 6.05 9.62
CA THR A 202 -5.69 6.57 10.86
C THR A 202 -6.96 5.80 11.22
N ARG A 203 -7.84 5.57 10.23
CA ARG A 203 -9.08 4.79 10.43
C ARG A 203 -8.77 3.35 10.83
N LEU A 204 -7.84 2.70 10.14
CA LEU A 204 -7.46 1.32 10.46
C LEU A 204 -6.83 1.23 11.87
N LEU A 205 -5.96 2.18 12.23
CA LEU A 205 -5.39 2.27 13.57
C LEU A 205 -6.49 2.43 14.64
N GLY A 206 -7.52 3.24 14.37
CA GLY A 206 -8.69 3.37 15.23
C GLY A 206 -9.41 2.05 15.43
N GLN A 207 -9.77 1.37 14.33
CA GLN A 207 -10.46 0.08 14.35
C GLN A 207 -9.64 -0.99 15.09
N TRP A 208 -8.33 -1.06 14.84
CA TRP A 208 -7.45 -2.01 15.51
C TRP A 208 -7.36 -1.75 17.02
N ARG A 209 -7.22 -0.48 17.43
CA ARG A 209 -7.21 -0.11 18.86
C ARG A 209 -8.52 -0.49 19.56
N MET A 210 -9.66 -0.29 18.89
CA MET A 210 -10.97 -0.70 19.41
C MET A 210 -11.01 -2.21 19.62
N ALA A 211 -10.67 -2.98 18.59
CA ALA A 211 -10.67 -4.44 18.62
C ALA A 211 -9.75 -5.00 19.71
N GLN A 212 -8.53 -4.49 19.84
CA GLN A 212 -7.51 -5.05 20.75
C GLN A 212 -7.63 -4.55 22.19
N HIS A 213 -8.05 -3.30 22.38
CA HIS A 213 -8.03 -2.66 23.70
C HIS A 213 -9.44 -2.38 24.26
N GLY A 214 -10.51 -2.77 23.54
CA GLY A 214 -11.88 -2.59 24.00
C GLY A 214 -12.29 -1.12 24.14
N LEU A 215 -11.71 -0.25 23.29
CA LEU A 215 -12.11 1.15 23.24
C LEU A 215 -13.47 1.27 22.54
N GLU A 216 -14.32 2.18 23.03
CA GLU A 216 -15.63 2.45 22.43
C GLU A 216 -15.51 2.97 20.99
N GLU A 217 -16.54 2.73 20.19
CA GLU A 217 -16.66 3.27 18.84
C GLU A 217 -16.70 4.81 18.90
N GLY A 218 -15.76 5.46 18.20
CA GLY A 218 -15.56 6.90 18.32
C GLY A 218 -14.76 7.35 19.54
N GLY A 219 -14.12 6.43 20.28
CA GLY A 219 -13.21 6.75 21.37
C GLY A 219 -12.06 7.68 20.94
N GLU A 220 -11.50 8.42 21.90
CA GLU A 220 -10.55 9.49 21.58
C GLU A 220 -9.37 8.98 20.71
N PRO A 221 -9.11 9.65 19.57
CA PRO A 221 -7.99 9.30 18.73
C PRO A 221 -6.68 9.58 19.48
N PRO A 222 -5.56 8.94 19.09
CA PRO A 222 -4.27 9.22 19.71
C PRO A 222 -3.94 10.70 19.56
N ALA A 223 -3.64 11.38 20.67
CA ALA A 223 -3.25 12.81 20.64
C ALA A 223 -1.99 13.05 19.80
N THR A 224 -1.08 12.07 19.78
CA THR A 224 0.12 12.05 18.94
C THR A 224 0.22 10.71 18.21
N VAL A 225 0.46 10.75 16.89
CA VAL A 225 0.88 9.61 16.08
C VAL A 225 2.34 9.83 15.67
N TYR A 226 3.23 8.91 16.04
CA TYR A 226 4.63 8.94 15.62
C TYR A 226 4.78 8.14 14.33
N PHE A 227 5.13 8.80 13.24
CA PHE A 227 5.39 8.14 11.97
C PHE A 227 6.90 7.98 11.78
N VAL A 228 7.37 6.73 11.75
CA VAL A 228 8.77 6.37 11.62
C VAL A 228 9.02 5.85 10.22
N GLY A 229 9.97 6.44 9.50
CA GLY A 229 10.32 6.05 8.14
C GLY A 229 11.73 6.44 7.74
N ASP A 230 12.18 5.97 6.59
CA ASP A 230 13.55 6.13 6.08
C ASP A 230 13.60 7.01 4.83
N THR A 231 12.45 7.37 4.24
CA THR A 231 12.36 8.06 2.96
C THR A 231 11.81 9.48 3.11
N PRO A 232 12.63 10.54 2.98
CA PRO A 232 12.19 11.92 3.16
C PRO A 232 11.04 12.34 2.23
N GLU A 233 11.10 11.93 0.96
CA GLU A 233 10.13 12.29 -0.09
C GLU A 233 8.75 11.63 0.09
N SER A 234 8.69 10.56 0.88
CA SER A 234 7.52 9.69 1.03
C SER A 234 7.00 9.73 2.48
N ASP A 235 7.77 9.21 3.43
CA ASP A 235 7.38 9.11 4.84
C ASP A 235 7.29 10.49 5.50
N ILE A 236 8.37 11.27 5.40
CA ILE A 236 8.49 12.55 6.12
C ILE A 236 7.59 13.59 5.48
N ARG A 237 7.61 13.70 4.16
CA ARG A 237 6.69 14.56 3.41
C ARG A 237 5.23 14.24 3.73
N GLY A 238 4.83 12.97 3.66
CA GLY A 238 3.44 12.55 3.89
C GLY A 238 3.00 12.84 5.32
N THR A 239 3.85 12.52 6.30
CA THR A 239 3.58 12.80 7.72
C THR A 239 3.42 14.28 7.99
N ASN A 240 4.32 15.11 7.47
CA ASN A 240 4.25 16.57 7.64
C ASN A 240 2.99 17.16 6.98
N ALA A 241 2.57 16.61 5.83
CA ALA A 241 1.34 17.03 5.16
C ALA A 241 0.07 16.60 5.93
N MET A 242 0.09 15.41 6.54
CA MET A 242 -0.98 14.94 7.41
C MET A 242 -1.08 15.78 8.69
N ASP A 243 0.05 16.07 9.33
CA ASP A 243 0.13 16.92 10.54
C ASP A 243 -0.49 18.31 10.31
N ALA A 244 -0.26 18.91 9.13
CA ALA A 244 -0.81 20.20 8.78
C ALA A 244 -2.36 20.22 8.63
N LYS A 245 -2.99 19.06 8.49
CA LYS A 245 -4.45 18.92 8.28
C LYS A 245 -5.17 18.22 9.44
N SER A 246 -4.44 17.44 10.22
CA SER A 246 -4.96 16.62 11.30
C SER A 246 -5.21 17.47 12.56
N ALA A 247 -6.28 17.14 13.30
CA ALA A 247 -6.49 17.68 14.64
C ALA A 247 -5.49 17.13 15.68
N ASN A 248 -4.98 15.91 15.44
CA ASN A 248 -3.96 15.26 16.26
C ASN A 248 -2.56 15.52 15.69
N GLU A 249 -1.54 15.50 16.56
CA GLU A 249 -0.14 15.68 16.15
C GLU A 249 0.35 14.45 15.36
N TRP A 250 0.84 14.66 14.14
CA TRP A 250 1.58 13.67 13.36
C TRP A 250 3.07 14.00 13.41
N TYR A 251 3.81 13.24 14.20
CA TYR A 251 5.21 13.48 14.50
C TYR A 251 6.11 12.64 13.60
N SER A 252 6.79 13.27 12.64
CA SER A 252 7.71 12.60 11.72
C SER A 252 9.07 12.29 12.35
N ILE A 253 9.49 11.02 12.28
CA ILE A 253 10.82 10.55 12.67
C ILE A 253 11.50 9.89 11.48
N LEU A 254 12.64 10.42 11.07
CA LEU A 254 13.50 9.86 10.04
C LEU A 254 14.57 8.95 10.66
N VAL A 255 14.73 7.73 10.14
CA VAL A 255 15.80 6.81 10.52
C VAL A 255 16.89 6.77 9.44
N LYS A 256 18.10 6.30 9.80
CA LYS A 256 19.27 6.23 8.89
C LYS A 256 19.54 4.84 8.30
N THR A 257 18.67 3.87 8.57
CA THR A 257 18.85 2.47 8.18
C THR A 257 18.24 2.13 6.81
N GLY A 258 18.06 3.12 5.93
CA GLY A 258 17.33 2.93 4.67
C GLY A 258 17.69 3.95 3.58
N VAL A 259 16.69 4.42 2.83
CA VAL A 259 16.89 5.28 1.64
C VAL A 259 17.66 6.56 1.95
N TYR A 260 17.38 7.20 3.08
CA TYR A 260 18.10 8.40 3.51
C TYR A 260 19.59 8.12 3.76
N GLN A 261 20.45 8.88 3.08
CA GLN A 261 21.90 8.80 3.25
C GLN A 261 22.38 9.76 4.36
N ALA A 262 23.03 9.21 5.38
CA ALA A 262 23.61 9.99 6.45
C ALA A 262 24.64 11.01 5.91
N GLY A 263 24.59 12.24 6.45
CA GLY A 263 25.46 13.34 6.01
C GLY A 263 24.88 14.21 4.89
N THR A 264 23.70 13.85 4.36
CA THR A 264 22.94 14.71 3.42
C THR A 264 21.88 15.54 4.15
N GLU A 265 21.45 16.68 3.61
CA GLU A 265 20.28 17.39 4.14
C GLU A 265 19.00 16.82 3.52
N PRO A 266 18.05 16.27 4.32
CA PRO A 266 16.82 15.73 3.77
C PRO A 266 15.96 16.88 3.22
N ARG A 267 15.47 16.71 1.99
CA ARG A 267 14.63 17.71 1.31
C ARG A 267 13.38 18.10 2.13
N TYR A 268 12.83 17.15 2.88
CA TYR A 268 11.73 17.37 3.81
C TYR A 268 12.24 17.18 5.23
N LYS A 269 12.16 18.23 6.06
CA LYS A 269 12.70 18.20 7.42
C LYS A 269 11.82 17.35 8.34
N PRO A 270 12.36 16.28 8.96
CA PRO A 270 11.63 15.52 9.96
C PRO A 270 11.60 16.28 11.29
N ARG A 271 10.63 15.98 12.16
CA ARG A 271 10.66 16.49 13.54
C ARG A 271 11.77 15.86 14.38
N ARG A 272 12.23 14.66 14.01
CA ARG A 272 13.42 14.04 14.61
C ARG A 272 14.17 13.19 13.58
N LEU A 273 15.50 13.26 13.61
CA LEU A 273 16.40 12.32 12.95
C LEU A 273 17.05 11.43 14.01
N VAL A 274 17.00 10.12 13.83
CA VAL A 274 17.61 9.12 14.72
C VAL A 274 18.33 8.05 13.91
N ASP A 275 19.14 7.21 14.57
CA ASP A 275 19.93 6.20 13.88
C ASP A 275 19.06 5.00 13.49
N THR A 276 18.31 4.43 14.44
CA THR A 276 17.52 3.20 14.23
C THR A 276 16.03 3.33 14.59
N VAL A 277 15.24 2.31 14.25
CA VAL A 277 13.83 2.21 14.67
C VAL A 277 13.69 2.12 16.19
N LEU A 278 14.64 1.48 16.89
CA LEU A 278 14.63 1.40 18.35
C LEU A 278 14.81 2.80 18.98
N ASP A 279 15.70 3.61 18.42
CA ASP A 279 15.90 4.99 18.85
C ASP A 279 14.65 5.85 18.62
N ALA A 280 13.92 5.61 17.53
CA ALA A 280 12.67 6.29 17.24
C ALA A 280 11.60 5.98 18.29
N VAL A 281 11.42 4.70 18.63
CA VAL A 281 10.48 4.25 19.66
C VAL A 281 10.85 4.85 21.02
N ASN A 282 12.12 4.74 21.42
CA ASN A 282 12.63 5.29 22.67
C ASN A 282 12.44 6.81 22.76
N HIS A 283 12.65 7.54 21.65
CA HIS A 283 12.39 8.98 21.56
C HIS A 283 10.92 9.31 21.81
N GLY A 284 9.99 8.61 21.15
CA GLY A 284 8.55 8.81 21.32
C GLY A 284 8.11 8.58 22.77
N ILE A 285 8.56 7.48 23.38
CA ILE A 285 8.25 7.13 24.77
C ILE A 285 8.77 8.21 25.73
N ARG A 286 10.05 8.60 25.63
CA ARG A 286 10.63 9.63 26.50
C ARG A 286 9.89 10.95 26.38
N ARG A 287 9.49 11.34 25.16
CA ARG A 287 8.72 12.58 24.91
C ARG A 287 7.35 12.55 25.58
N GLU A 288 6.61 11.45 25.46
CA GLU A 288 5.30 11.33 26.10
C GLU A 288 5.39 11.22 27.63
N MET A 289 6.41 10.52 28.16
CA MET A 289 6.66 10.47 29.62
C MET A 289 7.01 11.84 30.19
N ALA A 290 7.82 12.64 29.48
CA ALA A 290 8.13 14.00 29.90
C ALA A 290 6.89 14.91 29.93
N LYS A 291 6.00 14.79 28.94
CA LYS A 291 4.70 15.48 28.91
C LYS A 291 3.79 15.05 30.07
N LEU A 292 3.78 13.78 30.44
CA LEU A 292 3.01 13.27 31.58
C LEU A 292 3.57 13.78 32.91
N GLY A 293 4.89 13.82 33.06
CA GLY A 293 5.56 14.38 34.23
C GLY A 293 5.24 15.86 34.44
N SER A 294 5.20 16.65 33.35
CA SER A 294 4.79 18.06 33.40
C SER A 294 3.28 18.26 33.58
N ARG A 295 2.43 17.31 33.18
CA ARG A 295 0.99 17.31 33.46
C ARG A 295 0.65 16.93 34.91
N LYS A 296 1.43 16.04 35.54
CA LYS A 296 1.26 15.71 36.97
C LYS A 296 1.49 16.90 37.90
N SER A 297 2.37 17.85 37.53
CA SER A 297 2.51 19.11 38.27
C SER A 297 1.35 20.09 38.05
N THR A 298 0.47 19.85 37.08
CA THR A 298 -0.63 20.76 36.67
C THR A 298 -2.04 20.14 36.76
N GLY A 299 -2.20 18.96 37.38
CA GLY A 299 -3.50 18.48 37.89
C GLY A 299 -4.45 17.76 36.92
N GLY A 300 -4.01 17.31 35.74
CA GLY A 300 -4.86 16.61 34.76
C GLY A 300 -5.16 15.14 35.11
N ARG A 301 -6.40 14.68 34.86
CA ARG A 301 -6.87 13.29 35.08
C ARG A 301 -6.28 12.33 34.03
N LEU A 302 -5.77 11.17 34.47
CA LEU A 302 -5.01 10.20 33.65
C LEU A 302 -5.84 8.97 33.26
N LEU A 303 -5.55 8.38 32.08
CA LEU A 303 -5.76 6.95 31.82
C LEU A 303 -4.63 6.15 32.50
N PRO A 304 -4.91 5.01 33.15
CA PRO A 304 -3.89 4.24 33.84
C PRO A 304 -2.98 3.51 32.84
N VAL A 305 -1.73 3.96 32.73
CA VAL A 305 -0.66 3.17 32.11
C VAL A 305 -0.24 2.12 33.12
N ASN A 306 -0.23 0.84 32.73
CA ASN A 306 0.13 -0.27 33.61
C ASN A 306 1.58 -0.11 34.11
N ASP A 307 1.79 -0.17 35.42
CA ASP A 307 3.11 -0.05 36.09
C ASP A 307 4.16 -1.04 35.53
N ALA A 308 3.72 -2.16 34.96
CA ALA A 308 4.59 -3.12 34.29
C ALA A 308 5.27 -2.54 33.04
N ALA A 309 4.58 -1.71 32.25
CA ALA A 309 5.15 -1.07 31.06
C ALA A 309 6.18 0.00 31.45
N LEU A 310 5.90 0.75 32.52
CA LEU A 310 6.81 1.74 33.08
C LEU A 310 8.10 1.10 33.63
N ARG A 311 8.00 -0.05 34.30
CA ARG A 311 9.16 -0.80 34.79
C ARG A 311 9.98 -1.44 33.67
N ALA A 312 9.33 -2.05 32.68
CA ALA A 312 10.00 -2.65 31.54
C ALA A 312 10.83 -1.61 30.76
N LEU A 313 10.31 -0.38 30.60
CA LEU A 313 11.03 0.72 29.97
C LEU A 313 12.23 1.25 30.78
N ALA A 314 12.17 1.20 32.10
CA ALA A 314 13.31 1.54 32.96
C ALA A 314 14.42 0.46 32.92
N GLU A 315 14.07 -0.75 32.51
CA GLU A 315 14.96 -1.92 32.42
C GLU A 315 15.38 -2.27 30.99
N GLU A 316 15.07 -1.43 29.99
CA GLU A 316 15.27 -1.71 28.55
C GLU A 316 14.65 -3.04 28.08
N ARG A 317 13.55 -3.47 28.70
CA ARG A 317 12.79 -4.67 28.36
C ARG A 317 11.51 -4.32 27.61
N THR A 318 11.15 -5.15 26.62
CA THR A 318 9.86 -5.06 25.93
C THR A 318 8.75 -5.56 26.85
N PRO A 319 7.65 -4.80 27.09
CA PRO A 319 6.52 -5.31 27.85
C PRO A 319 5.82 -6.46 27.10
N ASN A 320 5.40 -7.51 27.82
CA ASN A 320 4.54 -8.55 27.25
C ASN A 320 3.12 -7.99 27.03
N PHE A 321 2.72 -7.84 25.78
CA PHE A 321 1.34 -7.53 25.41
C PHE A 321 0.59 -8.83 25.08
N VAL A 322 -0.52 -9.09 25.77
CA VAL A 322 -1.42 -10.21 25.45
C VAL A 322 -2.42 -9.69 24.41
N SER A 323 -2.41 -10.26 23.19
CA SER A 323 -3.40 -9.92 22.15
C SER A 323 -4.77 -10.51 22.51
N LYS A 324 -5.85 -9.82 22.15
CA LYS A 324 -7.21 -10.33 22.27
C LYS A 324 -7.73 -10.72 20.89
N ALA A 325 -8.43 -11.84 20.80
CA ALA A 325 -9.17 -12.21 19.59
C ALA A 325 -10.21 -11.12 19.27
N GLY A 326 -10.23 -10.65 18.02
CA GLY A 326 -11.06 -9.54 17.56
C GLY A 326 -11.41 -9.71 16.08
N PRO A 327 -12.10 -8.75 15.42
CA PRO A 327 -12.47 -8.85 14.01
C PRO A 327 -11.28 -8.96 13.02
N PHE A 328 -10.04 -8.86 13.52
CA PHE A 328 -8.80 -9.00 12.78
C PHE A 328 -8.03 -10.29 13.09
N SER A 329 -8.56 -11.18 13.95
CA SER A 329 -8.05 -12.55 14.10
C SER A 329 -8.67 -13.44 13.01
N GLU A 330 -7.87 -14.36 12.46
CA GLU A 330 -8.37 -15.38 11.53
C GLU A 330 -9.47 -16.24 12.19
N PRO A 331 -10.38 -16.86 11.41
CA PRO A 331 -11.16 -17.99 11.88
C PRO A 331 -10.30 -19.18 12.32
#